data_AF-T1FTM4-F1
#
_entry.id   AF-T1FTM4-F1
#
_cell.length_a   1.000
_cell.length_b   1.000
_cell.length_c   1.000
_cell.angle_alpha   90.00
_cell.angle_beta   90.00
_cell.angle_gamma   90.00
#
_symmetry.space_group_name_H-M   'P 1'
#
loop_
_entity.id
_entity.type
_entity.pdbx_description
1 polymer ?
#
loop_
_entity_poly.entity_id
_entity_poly.type
_entity_poly.pdbx_seq_one_letter_code
_entity_poly.pdbx_strand_id
1 'polypeptide(L)'
;MQRNANDLLFMVAEKNSSKCNQMIREISSSSPTAPSPFTCVINVNAKYFPRLKLTSNSSCSNTSNNNSSNNNTEFLLFDRIMCCLPCSPLCEMLNAGLRVLNVRGRLVYTVYSMNPVECEAVVSAVLLQQKGSFELVDVRSMMGDIKYEHSLNAGEYDNIGDGVVQINL
;
A
#
# COMPACT_ATOMS: atom_id res chain seq x y z
N MET A 1 9.26 15.97 -12.54
CA MET A 1 10.45 15.50 -11.78
C MET A 1 10.57 14.00 -11.98
N GLN A 2 11.63 13.56 -12.66
CA GLN A 2 11.91 12.14 -12.89
C GLN A 2 12.61 11.62 -11.62
N ARG A 3 11.93 10.83 -10.78
CA ARG A 3 12.58 10.21 -9.61
C ARG A 3 13.51 9.10 -10.11
N ASN A 4 14.77 9.10 -9.70
CA ASN A 4 15.70 8.02 -10.03
C ASN A 4 15.23 6.72 -9.35
N ALA A 5 15.32 5.59 -10.05
CA ALA A 5 14.90 4.29 -9.51
C ALA A 5 15.67 3.89 -8.23
N ASN A 6 16.88 4.42 -8.06
CA ASN A 6 17.74 4.19 -6.91
C ASN A 6 17.27 4.91 -5.63
N ASP A 7 16.36 5.87 -5.73
CA ASP A 7 15.80 6.61 -4.58
C ASP A 7 14.50 5.97 -4.05
N LEU A 8 14.09 4.84 -4.63
CA LEU A 8 12.84 4.15 -4.27
C LEU A 8 13.10 3.12 -3.16
N LEU A 9 12.40 3.30 -2.03
CA LEU A 9 12.28 2.29 -0.99
C LEU A 9 11.14 1.33 -1.35
N PHE A 10 11.45 0.04 -1.46
CA PHE A 10 10.45 -1.03 -1.52
C PHE A 10 10.43 -1.75 -0.18
N MET A 11 9.25 -1.87 0.43
CA MET A 11 9.09 -2.59 1.68
C MET A 11 8.18 -3.79 1.47
N VAL A 12 8.63 -4.96 1.92
CA VAL A 12 7.90 -6.22 1.83
C VAL A 12 7.62 -6.71 3.24
N ALA A 13 6.33 -6.81 3.61
CA ALA A 13 5.89 -7.35 4.88
C ALA A 13 5.39 -8.79 4.69
N GLU A 14 6.04 -9.74 5.35
CA GLU A 14 5.68 -11.16 5.28
C GLU A 14 5.69 -11.76 6.68
N LYS A 15 4.68 -12.57 7.02
CA LYS A 15 4.53 -13.17 8.35
C LYS A 15 5.42 -14.40 8.53
N ASN A 16 5.74 -15.09 7.45
CA ASN A 16 6.51 -16.33 7.49
C ASN A 16 8.01 -16.06 7.36
N SER A 17 8.77 -16.34 8.42
CA SER A 17 10.22 -16.14 8.46
C SER A 17 10.99 -16.92 7.40
N SER A 18 10.56 -18.15 7.08
CA SER A 18 11.18 -18.96 6.02
C SER A 18 11.01 -18.31 4.65
N LYS A 19 9.81 -17.76 4.38
CA LYS A 19 9.56 -16.98 3.15
C LYS A 19 10.37 -15.69 3.11
N CYS A 20 10.49 -14.97 4.24
CA CYS A 20 11.37 -13.79 4.31
C CYS A 20 12.82 -14.15 3.95
N ASN A 21 13.35 -15.25 4.51
CA ASN A 21 14.70 -15.70 4.22
C ASN A 21 14.89 -16.12 2.76
N GLN A 22 13.86 -16.73 2.16
CA GLN A 22 13.87 -17.06 0.73
C GLN A 22 13.88 -15.79 -0.12
N MET A 23 13.00 -14.82 0.16
CA MET A 23 12.97 -13.54 -0.55
C MET A 23 14.29 -12.78 -0.43
N ILE A 24 14.88 -12.70 0.77
CA ILE A 24 16.17 -12.05 0.97
C ILE A 24 17.25 -12.73 0.11
N ARG A 25 17.27 -14.07 0.06
CA ARG A 25 18.21 -14.83 -0.78
C ARG A 25 17.96 -14.59 -2.26
N GLU A 26 16.71 -14.58 -2.70
CA GLU A 26 16.34 -14.32 -4.09
C GLU A 26 16.75 -12.90 -4.49
N ILE A 27 16.40 -11.88 -3.71
CA ILE A 27 16.78 -10.48 -3.92
C ILE A 27 18.30 -10.31 -3.96
N SER A 28 19.01 -10.96 -3.04
CA SER A 28 20.48 -10.88 -2.95
C SER A 28 21.18 -11.64 -4.09
N SER A 29 20.54 -12.69 -4.63
CA SER A 29 21.09 -13.49 -5.74
C SER A 29 20.67 -12.96 -7.11
N SER A 30 19.57 -12.20 -7.19
CA SER A 30 19.08 -11.58 -8.41
C SER A 30 19.88 -10.30 -8.74
N SER A 31 20.71 -10.40 -9.77
CA SER A 31 21.38 -9.32 -10.51
C SER A 31 22.47 -8.48 -9.79
N PRO A 32 23.75 -8.74 -10.08
CA PRO A 32 24.87 -7.82 -9.83
C PRO A 32 24.84 -6.56 -10.74
N THR A 33 24.04 -6.58 -11.81
CA THR A 33 24.09 -5.62 -12.93
C THR A 33 23.00 -4.56 -12.89
N ALA A 34 22.00 -4.72 -12.03
CA ALA A 34 20.98 -3.73 -11.77
C ALA A 34 20.83 -3.63 -10.25
N PRO A 35 21.17 -2.50 -9.62
CA PRO A 35 20.93 -2.34 -8.19
C PRO A 35 19.43 -2.51 -7.96
N SER A 36 19.06 -3.60 -7.28
CA SER A 36 17.69 -3.72 -6.78
C SER A 36 17.39 -2.44 -6.00
N PRO A 37 16.24 -1.79 -6.22
CA PRO A 37 15.87 -0.62 -5.42
C PRO A 37 15.94 -1.01 -3.94
N PHE A 38 16.24 -0.05 -3.07
CA PHE A 38 16.49 -0.30 -1.65
C PHE A 38 15.30 -1.08 -1.05
N THR A 39 15.47 -2.40 -0.90
CA THR A 39 14.37 -3.32 -0.57
C THR A 39 14.52 -3.79 0.87
N CYS A 40 13.52 -3.49 1.68
CA CYS A 40 13.45 -3.86 3.08
C CYS A 40 12.43 -4.97 3.28
N VAL A 41 12.88 -6.17 3.64
CA VAL A 41 12.01 -7.29 4.00
C VAL A 41 11.82 -7.29 5.52
N ILE A 42 10.57 -7.24 5.98
CA ILE A 42 10.24 -7.28 7.40
C ILE A 42 9.38 -8.50 7.72
N ASN A 43 9.75 -9.20 8.79
CA ASN A 43 8.96 -10.30 9.33
C ASN A 43 7.87 -9.75 10.25
N VAL A 44 6.72 -9.39 9.69
CA VAL A 44 5.59 -8.85 10.45
C VAL A 44 4.27 -9.31 9.85
N ASN A 45 3.27 -9.52 10.70
CA ASN A 45 1.90 -9.64 10.23
C ASN A 45 1.39 -8.27 9.80
N ALA A 46 1.05 -8.12 8.51
CA ALA A 46 0.60 -6.86 7.92
C ALA A 46 -0.65 -6.25 8.61
N LYS A 47 -1.49 -7.06 9.27
CA LYS A 47 -2.58 -6.54 10.14
C LYS A 47 -2.05 -5.58 11.21
N TYR A 48 -0.87 -5.87 11.76
CA TYR A 48 -0.23 -5.11 12.83
C TYR A 48 0.94 -4.28 12.33
N PHE A 49 0.94 -3.89 11.05
CA PHE A 49 2.01 -3.09 10.47
C PHE A 49 2.22 -1.80 11.29
N PRO A 50 3.44 -1.54 11.79
CA PRO A 50 3.70 -0.43 12.69
C PRO A 50 3.79 0.91 11.93
N ARG A 51 3.41 2.00 12.60
CA ARG A 51 3.73 3.35 12.11
C ARG A 51 5.20 3.64 12.41
N LEU A 52 6.03 3.67 11.37
CA LEU A 52 7.46 3.93 11.50
C LEU A 52 7.68 5.43 11.69
N LYS A 53 8.35 5.83 12.77
CA LYS A 53 8.71 7.23 13.02
C LYS A 53 9.97 7.60 12.23
N LEU A 54 9.94 8.74 11.56
CA LEU A 54 11.10 9.33 10.92
C LEU A 54 11.85 10.14 11.98
N THR A 55 13.06 9.72 12.32
CA THR A 55 13.97 10.52 13.13
C THR A 55 14.78 11.39 12.20
N SER A 56 14.51 12.69 12.17
CA SER A 56 15.38 13.67 11.52
C SER A 56 16.69 13.73 12.30
N ASN A 57 17.65 12.89 11.96
CA ASN A 57 19.02 13.11 12.39
C ASN A 57 19.52 14.33 11.62
N SER A 58 19.41 15.50 12.23
CA SER A 58 20.02 16.75 11.78
C SER A 58 21.55 16.70 11.94
N SER A 59 22.20 15.71 11.34
CA SER A 59 23.66 15.66 11.23
C SER A 59 24.13 16.52 10.06
N CYS A 60 23.89 17.84 10.14
CA CYS A 60 24.69 18.92 9.54
C CYS A 60 24.03 20.31 9.72
N SER A 61 23.84 20.77 10.95
CA SER A 61 23.84 22.20 11.23
C SER A 61 24.25 22.44 12.68
N ASN A 62 25.55 22.63 12.91
CA ASN A 62 26.03 23.31 14.11
C ASN A 62 25.52 24.75 14.05
N THR A 63 24.32 24.99 14.54
CA THR A 63 23.85 26.34 14.89
C THR A 63 23.06 26.20 16.17
N SER A 64 23.74 26.49 17.28
CA SER A 64 23.12 26.68 18.57
C SER A 64 22.12 27.82 18.46
N ASN A 65 20.83 27.52 18.47
CA ASN A 65 19.81 28.48 18.86
C ASN A 65 18.69 27.74 19.59
N ASN A 66 18.62 28.00 20.89
CA ASN A 66 17.51 27.67 21.75
C ASN A 66 16.24 28.32 21.19
N ASN A 67 15.17 27.55 20.98
CA ASN A 67 13.80 27.82 21.43
C ASN A 67 12.77 26.97 20.65
N SER A 68 11.83 26.38 21.41
CA SER A 68 10.60 25.73 20.97
C SER A 68 10.75 24.37 20.25
N SER A 69 11.02 23.32 21.02
CA SER A 69 10.96 21.92 20.55
C SER A 69 9.51 21.45 20.43
N ASN A 70 8.78 21.94 19.42
CA ASN A 70 7.62 21.23 18.90
C ASN A 70 8.15 19.99 18.18
N ASN A 71 8.31 18.89 18.93
CA ASN A 71 8.72 17.60 18.40
C ASN A 71 7.61 17.03 17.50
N ASN A 72 7.46 17.58 16.29
CA ASN A 72 6.57 17.04 15.28
C ASN A 72 7.09 15.66 14.88
N THR A 73 6.53 14.60 15.46
CA THR A 73 6.85 13.23 15.08
C THR A 73 6.27 12.97 13.70
N GLU A 74 7.13 12.97 12.69
CA GLU A 74 6.76 12.57 11.33
C GLU A 74 6.78 11.04 11.23
N PHE A 75 5.84 10.48 10.47
CA PHE A 75 5.74 9.05 10.23
C PHE A 75 6.02 8.74 8.77
N LEU A 76 6.66 7.61 8.48
CA LEU A 76 6.80 7.12 7.13
C LEU A 76 5.43 6.76 6.57
N LEU A 77 5.11 7.31 5.40
CA LEU A 77 3.93 6.98 4.60
C LEU A 77 4.37 6.47 3.22
N PHE A 78 3.51 5.69 2.58
CA PHE A 78 3.78 5.09 1.27
C PHE A 78 2.93 5.73 0.18
N ASP A 79 3.55 6.05 -0.95
CA ASP A 79 2.83 6.55 -2.14
C ASP A 79 2.05 5.43 -2.84
N ARG A 80 2.54 4.19 -2.76
CA ARG A 80 1.94 3.02 -3.42
C ARG A 80 2.01 1.81 -2.50
N ILE A 81 0.87 1.16 -2.28
CA ILE A 81 0.77 -0.06 -1.48
C ILE A 81 0.09 -1.14 -2.31
N MET A 82 0.66 -2.35 -2.31
CA MET A 82 0.00 -3.53 -2.85
C MET A 82 -0.39 -4.46 -1.70
N CYS A 83 -1.67 -4.74 -1.54
CA CYS A 83 -2.20 -5.66 -0.55
C CYS A 83 -2.62 -6.98 -1.22
N CYS A 84 -1.76 -7.98 -1.13
CA CYS A 84 -1.98 -9.32 -1.66
C CYS A 84 -2.34 -10.29 -0.53
N LEU A 85 -3.51 -10.93 -0.59
CA LEU A 85 -4.10 -11.58 0.58
C LEU A 85 -4.62 -13.00 0.35
N PRO A 86 -4.42 -13.91 1.33
CA PRO A 86 -5.26 -15.09 1.50
C PRO A 86 -6.58 -14.74 2.24
N CYS A 87 -7.63 -15.48 1.91
CA CYS A 87 -9.07 -15.20 2.05
C CYS A 87 -9.69 -14.87 3.43
N SER A 88 -8.95 -14.80 4.56
CA SER A 88 -9.57 -14.99 5.89
C SER A 88 -9.68 -13.75 6.83
N PRO A 89 -8.81 -12.73 6.75
CA PRO A 89 -9.04 -11.46 7.47
C PRO A 89 -8.75 -10.23 6.60
N LEU A 90 -9.55 -10.04 5.56
CA LEU A 90 -9.25 -9.11 4.47
C LEU A 90 -9.40 -7.63 4.86
N CYS A 91 -10.47 -7.26 5.59
CA CYS A 91 -10.73 -5.87 5.98
C CYS A 91 -9.62 -5.28 6.88
N GLU A 92 -9.06 -6.06 7.78
CA GLU A 92 -8.09 -5.56 8.77
C GLU A 92 -6.74 -5.24 8.14
N MET A 93 -6.29 -6.05 7.18
CA MET A 93 -5.06 -5.78 6.46
C MET A 93 -5.23 -4.62 5.48
N LEU A 94 -6.39 -4.54 4.81
CA LEU A 94 -6.72 -3.41 3.96
C LEU A 94 -6.70 -2.10 4.76
N ASN A 95 -7.38 -2.06 5.91
CA ASN A 95 -7.34 -0.93 6.84
C ASN A 95 -5.92 -0.63 7.36
N ALA A 96 -5.06 -1.64 7.54
CA ALA A 96 -3.66 -1.42 7.91
C ALA A 96 -2.86 -0.72 6.82
N GLY A 97 -3.04 -1.10 5.55
CA GLY A 97 -2.45 -0.41 4.41
C GLY A 97 -2.91 1.04 4.30
N LEU A 98 -4.22 1.29 4.42
CA LEU A 98 -4.80 2.64 4.35
C LEU A 98 -4.22 3.61 5.40
N ARG A 99 -3.92 3.12 6.61
CA ARG A 99 -3.36 3.94 7.70
C ARG A 99 -1.94 4.46 7.44
N VAL A 100 -1.19 3.79 6.56
CA VAL A 100 0.19 4.16 6.21
C VAL A 100 0.30 4.68 4.79
N LEU A 101 -0.82 4.91 4.12
CA LEU A 101 -0.86 5.50 2.80
C LEU A 101 -0.70 7.02 2.90
N ASN A 102 0.11 7.59 2.01
CA ASN A 102 0.26 9.03 1.90
C ASN A 102 -1.03 9.67 1.33
N VAL A 103 -1.24 10.96 1.58
CA VAL A 103 -2.31 11.70 0.90
C VAL A 103 -2.02 11.66 -0.61
N ARG A 104 -3.02 11.31 -1.42
CA ARG A 104 -2.89 11.06 -2.88
C ARG A 104 -2.12 9.78 -3.23
N GLY A 105 -1.77 8.96 -2.24
CA GLY A 105 -1.21 7.64 -2.47
C GLY A 105 -2.25 6.67 -3.02
N ARG A 106 -1.77 5.58 -3.64
CA ARG A 106 -2.60 4.53 -4.25
C ARG A 106 -2.41 3.20 -3.54
N LEU A 107 -3.50 2.59 -3.10
CA LEU A 107 -3.50 1.20 -2.65
C LEU A 107 -4.19 0.33 -3.70
N VAL A 108 -3.56 -0.79 -4.05
CA VAL A 108 -4.12 -1.84 -4.91
C VAL A 108 -4.44 -3.05 -4.04
N TYR A 109 -5.70 -3.47 -4.04
CA TYR A 109 -6.17 -4.65 -3.33
C TYR A 109 -6.34 -5.82 -4.30
N THR A 110 -5.68 -6.95 -4.02
CA THR A 110 -5.74 -8.15 -4.86
C THR A 110 -6.02 -9.38 -4.02
N VAL A 111 -6.96 -10.21 -4.48
CA VAL A 111 -7.34 -11.49 -3.86
C VAL A 111 -7.19 -12.64 -4.85
N TYR A 112 -6.96 -13.84 -4.34
CA TYR A 112 -6.87 -15.07 -5.13
C TYR A 112 -8.21 -15.84 -5.18
N SER A 113 -9.33 -15.13 -5.01
CA SER A 113 -10.67 -15.70 -4.90
C SER A 113 -11.63 -14.87 -5.73
N MET A 114 -12.54 -15.55 -6.44
CA MET A 114 -13.63 -14.92 -7.19
C MET A 114 -14.91 -14.84 -6.34
N ASN A 115 -14.83 -15.10 -5.02
CA ASN A 115 -15.97 -15.02 -4.13
C ASN A 115 -16.31 -13.55 -3.84
N PRO A 116 -17.53 -13.08 -4.17
CA PRO A 116 -17.87 -11.67 -3.96
C PRO A 116 -17.86 -11.21 -2.51
N VAL A 117 -18.05 -12.16 -1.57
CA VAL A 117 -17.96 -11.90 -0.12
C VAL A 117 -16.53 -11.53 0.30
N GLU A 118 -15.52 -12.02 -0.41
CA GLU A 118 -14.10 -11.77 -0.14
C GLU A 118 -13.53 -10.62 -0.99
N CYS A 119 -14.22 -10.22 -2.06
CA CYS A 119 -13.79 -9.17 -2.96
C CYS A 119 -14.62 -7.89 -2.77
N GLU A 120 -15.79 -7.79 -3.40
CA GLU A 120 -16.62 -6.58 -3.45
C GLU A 120 -17.14 -6.19 -2.07
N ALA A 121 -17.63 -7.16 -1.28
CA ALA A 121 -18.20 -6.89 0.03
C ALA A 121 -17.16 -6.29 1.00
N VAL A 122 -15.91 -6.76 0.93
CA VAL A 122 -14.79 -6.24 1.72
C VAL A 122 -14.48 -4.80 1.34
N VAL A 123 -14.37 -4.54 0.04
CA VAL A 123 -14.07 -3.20 -0.49
C VAL A 123 -15.16 -2.20 -0.11
N SER A 124 -16.43 -2.55 -0.35
CA SER A 124 -17.57 -1.70 -0.01
C SER A 124 -17.64 -1.42 1.49
N ALA A 125 -17.44 -2.43 2.34
CA ALA A 125 -17.42 -2.27 3.79
C ALA A 125 -16.31 -1.31 4.25
N VAL A 126 -15.11 -1.43 3.69
CA VAL A 126 -13.99 -0.53 4.03
C VAL A 126 -14.26 0.90 3.55
N LEU A 127 -14.77 1.11 2.33
CA LEU A 127 -15.07 2.46 1.85
C LEU A 127 -16.12 3.17 2.71
N LEU A 128 -17.17 2.44 3.12
CA LEU A 128 -18.19 2.96 4.04
C LEU A 128 -17.59 3.34 5.41
N GLN A 129 -16.65 2.54 5.92
CA GLN A 129 -15.95 2.83 7.19
C GLN A 129 -15.08 4.10 7.10
N GLN A 130 -14.49 4.37 5.94
CA GLN A 130 -13.51 5.45 5.75
C GLN A 130 -14.15 6.82 5.46
N LYS A 131 -15.49 6.91 5.48
CA LYS A 131 -16.27 8.16 5.44
C LYS A 131 -15.87 9.14 4.32
N GLY A 132 -15.60 8.62 3.13
CA GLY A 132 -15.22 9.43 1.96
C GLY A 132 -13.75 9.87 1.92
N SER A 133 -12.90 9.38 2.83
CA SER A 133 -11.45 9.64 2.78
C SER A 133 -10.75 8.92 1.63
N PHE A 134 -11.43 7.93 1.02
CA PHE A 134 -10.93 7.09 -0.05
C PHE A 134 -12.06 6.81 -1.04
N GLU A 135 -11.71 6.65 -2.31
CA GLU A 135 -12.64 6.34 -3.41
C GLU A 135 -12.10 5.20 -4.28
N LEU A 136 -12.99 4.60 -5.08
CA LEU A 136 -12.63 3.66 -6.13
C LEU A 136 -12.22 4.44 -7.38
N VAL A 137 -11.08 4.07 -7.96
CA VAL A 137 -10.62 4.62 -9.24
C VAL A 137 -10.73 3.54 -10.30
N ASP A 138 -11.48 3.86 -11.34
CA ASP A 138 -11.58 3.07 -12.55
C ASP A 138 -10.21 2.96 -13.27
N VAL A 139 -9.73 1.73 -13.44
CA VAL A 139 -8.47 1.45 -14.17
C VAL A 139 -8.68 0.73 -15.50
N ARG A 140 -9.91 0.65 -16.03
CA ARG A 140 -10.18 -0.03 -17.31
C ARG A 140 -9.31 0.49 -18.45
N SER A 141 -9.08 1.81 -18.49
CA SER A 141 -8.20 2.46 -19.47
C SER A 141 -6.74 2.00 -19.37
N MET A 142 -6.31 1.45 -18.24
CA MET A 142 -4.97 0.93 -18.00
C MET A 142 -4.83 -0.56 -18.36
N MET A 143 -5.96 -1.25 -18.60
CA MET A 143 -6.02 -2.71 -18.71
C MET A 143 -6.20 -3.24 -20.13
N GLY A 144 -6.30 -2.39 -21.16
CA GLY A 144 -6.44 -2.85 -22.56
C GLY A 144 -7.73 -3.66 -22.80
N ASP A 145 -7.70 -4.60 -23.76
CA ASP A 145 -8.88 -5.36 -24.24
C ASP A 145 -9.30 -6.55 -23.35
N ILE A 146 -9.28 -6.40 -22.03
CA ILE A 146 -9.73 -7.46 -21.12
C ILE A 146 -11.26 -7.47 -21.05
N LYS A 147 -11.89 -8.64 -21.25
CA LYS A 147 -13.35 -8.83 -21.17
C LYS A 147 -13.78 -9.05 -19.72
N TYR A 148 -14.81 -8.34 -19.27
CA TYR A 148 -15.38 -8.44 -17.92
C TYR A 148 -16.92 -8.54 -18.00
N GLU A 149 -17.54 -9.37 -17.15
CA GLU A 149 -19.01 -9.41 -16.95
C GLU A 149 -19.38 -8.89 -15.55
N HIS A 150 -20.47 -8.11 -15.47
CA HIS A 150 -20.95 -7.47 -14.24
C HIS A 150 -21.68 -8.44 -13.31
N SER A 151 -21.49 -8.27 -11.99
CA SER A 151 -22.34 -8.89 -10.96
C SER A 151 -23.04 -7.85 -10.04
N LEU A 152 -22.74 -6.57 -10.19
CA LEU A 152 -23.34 -5.49 -9.40
C LEU A 152 -24.35 -4.73 -10.26
N ASN A 153 -25.63 -4.80 -9.89
CA ASN A 153 -26.69 -4.07 -10.59
C ASN A 153 -26.58 -2.57 -10.30
N ALA A 154 -26.53 -1.80 -11.39
CA ALA A 154 -26.32 -0.36 -11.50
C ALA A 154 -27.44 0.54 -10.92
N GLY A 155 -28.13 0.12 -9.86
CA GLY A 155 -29.32 0.82 -9.34
C GLY A 155 -29.13 1.70 -8.10
N GLU A 156 -28.01 1.62 -7.39
CA GLU A 156 -27.85 2.28 -6.08
C GLU A 156 -26.61 3.18 -5.94
N TYR A 157 -25.77 3.25 -6.97
CA TYR A 157 -24.57 4.10 -6.99
C TYR A 157 -24.37 4.67 -8.39
N ASP A 158 -25.30 5.52 -8.82
CA ASP A 158 -25.06 6.39 -9.97
C ASP A 158 -23.81 7.24 -9.68
N ASN A 159 -22.75 7.03 -10.48
CA ASN A 159 -21.53 7.84 -10.66
C ASN A 159 -20.18 7.27 -10.22
N ILE A 160 -19.98 5.96 -10.02
CA ILE A 160 -18.61 5.43 -9.93
C ILE A 160 -18.45 4.17 -10.78
N GLY A 161 -17.64 4.29 -11.84
CA GLY A 161 -17.34 3.22 -12.79
C GLY A 161 -16.52 2.10 -12.15
N ASP A 162 -16.93 0.87 -12.44
CA ASP A 162 -16.32 -0.37 -11.98
C ASP A 162 -14.93 -0.62 -12.57
N GLY A 163 -14.02 -1.14 -11.75
CA GLY A 163 -12.78 -1.79 -12.17
C GLY A 163 -11.60 -1.48 -11.27
N VAL A 164 -11.16 -2.51 -10.50
CA VAL A 164 -9.97 -2.57 -9.64
C VAL A 164 -9.72 -1.32 -8.81
N VAL A 165 -9.92 -1.47 -7.50
CA VAL A 165 -9.67 -0.48 -6.47
C VAL A 165 -8.25 0.05 -6.55
N GLN A 166 -8.08 1.16 -7.25
CA GLN A 166 -7.01 2.09 -7.01
C GLN A 166 -7.64 3.23 -6.22
N ILE A 167 -7.05 3.60 -5.10
CA ILE A 167 -7.54 4.73 -4.30
C ILE A 167 -6.74 5.96 -4.74
N ASN A 168 -7.37 7.02 -5.24
CA ASN A 168 -6.71 8.32 -5.43
C ASN A 168 -7.39 9.39 -4.59
N LEU A 169 -6.60 10.41 -4.28
CA LEU A 169 -7.03 11.78 -3.96
C LEU A 169 -6.39 12.72 -5.00
#